data_AF-A0A1V4T083-F1
#
_entry.id   AF-A0A1V4T083-F1
#
_cell.length_a   1.000
_cell.length_b   1.000
_cell.length_c   1.000
_cell.angle_alpha   90.00
_cell.angle_beta   90.00
_cell.angle_gamma   90.00
#
_symmetry.space_group_name_H-M   'P 1'
#
loop_
_entity.id
_entity.type
_entity.pdbx_description
1 polymer ?
#
loop_
_entity_poly.entity_id
_entity_poly.type
_entity_poly.pdbx_seq_one_letter_code
_entity_poly.pdbx_strand_id
1 'polypeptide(L)'
;MAAHKNNFDFVRLTAALMVLFAHQFALLGRLSPAFGARLDPGALAVYTFFIVSDFLVAQSWTADPHAWRFVARRVLRIWPALIVATVVCALVLGPLVSTLPMADYFRSRQTYAYFSWLRVIPTYDLPGVFEHLPF
;
A
#
# COMPACT_ATOMS: atom_id res chain seq x y z
N MET A 1 19.35 -20.02 -21.05
CA MET A 1 17.93 -19.67 -21.28
C MET A 1 17.79 -18.17 -21.12
N ALA A 2 17.36 -17.47 -22.17
CA ALA A 2 17.21 -16.01 -22.14
C ALA A 2 16.13 -15.63 -21.12
N ALA A 3 16.52 -15.02 -20.01
CA ALA A 3 15.58 -14.42 -19.07
C ALA A 3 14.82 -13.32 -19.81
N HIS A 4 13.56 -13.55 -20.11
CA HIS A 4 12.69 -12.55 -20.68
C HIS A 4 12.56 -11.42 -19.64
N LYS A 5 13.33 -10.34 -19.81
CA LYS A 5 13.24 -9.14 -18.98
C LYS A 5 11.95 -8.42 -19.31
N ASN A 6 10.82 -8.90 -18.78
CA ASN A 6 9.62 -8.08 -18.79
C ASN A 6 9.84 -6.91 -17.82
N ASN A 7 9.23 -5.77 -18.13
CA ASN A 7 9.38 -4.54 -17.36
C ASN A 7 8.15 -4.24 -16.48
N PHE A 8 7.42 -5.27 -16.02
CA PHE A 8 6.24 -5.11 -15.17
C PHE A 8 6.57 -4.42 -13.86
N ASP A 9 7.80 -4.58 -13.34
CA ASP A 9 8.22 -3.86 -12.14
C ASP A 9 8.28 -2.34 -12.36
N PHE A 10 8.75 -1.88 -13.53
CA PHE A 10 8.72 -0.46 -13.88
C PHE A 10 7.29 0.06 -14.06
N VAL A 11 6.41 -0.73 -14.69
CA VAL A 11 4.98 -0.38 -14.84
C VAL A 11 4.32 -0.27 -13.46
N ARG A 12 4.57 -1.23 -12.57
CA ARG A 12 4.07 -1.22 -11.19
C ARG A 12 4.63 -0.08 -10.36
N LEU A 13 5.91 0.27 -10.54
CA LEU A 13 6.52 1.42 -9.86
C LEU A 13 5.89 2.73 -10.33
N THR A 14 5.71 2.90 -11.64
CA THR A 14 5.02 4.07 -12.21
C THR A 14 3.60 4.18 -11.66
N ALA A 15 2.84 3.07 -11.63
CA ALA A 15 1.52 3.03 -11.03
C ALA A 15 1.55 3.36 -9.52
N ALA A 16 2.51 2.84 -8.75
CA ALA A 16 2.65 3.15 -7.33
C ALA A 16 2.90 4.65 -7.09
N LEU A 17 3.74 5.28 -7.92
CA LEU A 17 3.99 6.71 -7.86
C LEU A 17 2.76 7.53 -8.24
N MET A 18 1.97 7.08 -9.21
CA MET A 18 0.69 7.71 -9.55
C MET A 18 -0.34 7.59 -8.42
N VAL A 19 -0.43 6.44 -7.74
CA VAL A 19 -1.28 6.26 -6.55
C VAL A 19 -0.86 7.24 -5.46
N LEU A 20 0.43 7.29 -5.13
CA LEU A 20 0.98 8.23 -4.15
C LEU A 20 0.67 9.68 -4.53
N PHE A 21 0.86 10.01 -5.81
CA PHE A 21 0.59 11.35 -6.32
C PHE A 21 -0.88 11.74 -6.19
N ALA A 22 -1.83 10.83 -6.48
CA ALA A 22 -3.25 11.12 -6.36
C ALA A 22 -3.70 11.21 -4.88
N HIS A 23 -3.23 10.30 -4.02
CA HIS A 23 -3.65 10.25 -2.61
C HIS A 23 -3.16 11.45 -1.79
N GLN A 24 -2.06 12.11 -2.19
CA GLN A 24 -1.63 13.33 -1.51
C GLN A 24 -2.68 14.46 -1.60
N PHE A 25 -3.47 14.53 -2.68
CA PHE A 25 -4.49 15.56 -2.84
C PHE A 25 -5.70 15.27 -1.95
N ALA A 26 -6.14 14.01 -1.89
CA ALA A 26 -7.18 13.58 -0.97
C ALA A 26 -6.80 13.91 0.48
N LEU A 27 -5.56 13.56 0.88
CA LEU A 27 -5.05 13.84 2.23
C LEU A 27 -5.03 15.33 2.57
N LEU A 28 -4.80 16.20 1.58
CA LEU A 28 -4.81 17.65 1.73
C LEU A 28 -6.20 18.28 1.57
N GLY A 29 -7.25 17.49 1.33
CA GLY A 29 -8.59 17.99 1.02
C GLY A 29 -8.67 18.79 -0.28
N ARG A 30 -7.77 18.53 -1.22
CA ARG A 30 -7.66 19.22 -2.51
C ARG A 30 -8.20 18.35 -3.62
N LEU A 31 -8.69 18.99 -4.68
CA LEU A 31 -9.03 18.31 -5.92
C LEU A 31 -7.76 17.76 -6.58
N SER A 32 -7.74 16.46 -6.86
CA SER A 32 -6.69 15.81 -7.63
C SER A 32 -6.67 16.37 -9.06
N PRO A 33 -5.50 16.69 -9.62
CA PRO A 33 -5.39 17.10 -11.02
C PRO A 33 -5.75 15.91 -11.91
N ALA A 34 -6.82 16.08 -12.69
CA ALA A 34 -7.23 15.09 -13.69
C ALA A 34 -6.32 15.17 -14.92
N PHE A 35 -6.01 14.02 -15.53
CA PHE A 35 -5.49 14.01 -16.89
C PHE A 35 -6.63 14.36 -17.86
N GLY A 36 -6.60 15.57 -18.42
CA GLY A 36 -7.71 16.09 -19.21
C GLY A 36 -8.95 16.35 -18.35
N ALA A 37 -10.14 16.10 -18.90
CA ALA A 37 -11.39 16.50 -18.24
C ALA A 37 -11.94 15.50 -17.20
N ARG A 38 -11.50 14.22 -17.19
CA ARG A 38 -12.17 13.15 -16.40
C ARG A 38 -11.30 11.98 -15.92
N LEU A 39 -10.02 11.91 -16.27
CA LEU A 39 -9.19 10.75 -15.90
C LEU A 39 -8.47 11.03 -14.59
N ASP A 40 -8.91 10.37 -13.52
CA ASP A 40 -8.20 10.39 -12.25
C ASP A 40 -6.92 9.53 -12.33
N PRO A 41 -5.72 10.12 -12.09
CA PRO A 41 -4.46 9.38 -12.05
C PRO A 41 -4.49 8.20 -11.09
N GLY A 42 -5.19 8.33 -9.96
CA GLY A 42 -5.33 7.29 -8.95
C GLY A 42 -6.08 6.08 -9.51
N ALA A 43 -7.25 6.30 -10.11
CA ALA A 43 -8.03 5.27 -10.78
C ALA A 43 -7.24 4.54 -11.88
N LEU A 44 -6.54 5.29 -12.75
CA LEU A 44 -5.73 4.70 -13.81
C LEU A 44 -4.61 3.80 -13.26
N ALA A 45 -3.97 4.23 -12.17
CA ALA A 45 -2.94 3.45 -11.50
C ALA A 45 -3.51 2.15 -10.89
N VAL A 46 -4.68 2.21 -10.25
CA VAL A 46 -5.36 1.02 -9.71
C VAL A 46 -5.72 0.04 -10.83
N TYR A 47 -6.26 0.52 -11.96
CA TYR A 47 -6.54 -0.33 -13.12
C TYR A 47 -5.27 -1.00 -13.66
N THR A 48 -4.16 -0.27 -13.70
CA THR A 48 -2.86 -0.82 -14.10
C THR A 48 -2.43 -1.95 -13.17
N PHE A 49 -2.59 -1.79 -11.86
CA PHE A 49 -2.30 -2.86 -10.89
C PHE A 49 -3.18 -4.08 -11.10
N PHE A 50 -4.49 -3.92 -11.35
CA PHE A 50 -5.38 -5.04 -11.60
C PHE A 50 -5.00 -5.79 -12.88
N ILE A 51 -4.83 -5.08 -14.00
CA ILE A 51 -4.49 -5.72 -15.28
C ILE A 51 -3.18 -6.52 -15.17
N VAL A 52 -2.12 -5.91 -14.61
CA VAL A 52 -0.82 -6.59 -14.45
C VAL A 52 -0.92 -7.74 -13.47
N SER A 53 -1.62 -7.57 -12.35
CA SER A 53 -1.74 -8.62 -11.33
C SER A 53 -2.56 -9.80 -11.84
N ASP A 54 -3.68 -9.56 -12.52
CA ASP A 54 -4.56 -10.60 -13.04
C ASP A 54 -3.83 -11.44 -14.10
N PHE A 55 -3.09 -10.79 -14.99
CA PHE A 55 -2.25 -11.47 -15.97
C PHE A 55 -1.21 -12.39 -15.29
N LEU A 56 -0.48 -11.87 -14.29
CA LEU A 56 0.53 -12.65 -13.56
C LEU A 56 -0.10 -13.75 -12.69
N VAL A 57 -1.30 -13.53 -12.18
CA VAL A 57 -2.06 -14.50 -11.41
C VAL A 57 -2.50 -15.66 -12.29
N ALA A 58 -3.06 -15.38 -13.47
CA ALA A 58 -3.44 -16.37 -14.46
C ALA A 58 -2.21 -17.18 -14.93
N GLN A 59 -1.12 -16.49 -15.29
CA GLN A 59 0.15 -17.13 -15.68
C GLN A 59 0.72 -18.02 -14.56
N SER A 60 0.67 -17.56 -13.30
CA SER A 60 1.12 -18.35 -12.15
C SER A 60 0.29 -19.62 -11.93
N TRP A 61 -1.00 -19.61 -12.28
CA TRP A 61 -1.86 -20.79 -12.16
C TRP A 61 -1.62 -21.77 -13.30
N THR A 62 -1.57 -21.29 -14.55
CA THR A 62 -1.35 -22.15 -15.71
C THR A 62 0.03 -22.83 -15.68
N ALA A 63 1.03 -22.18 -15.10
CA ALA A 63 2.37 -22.75 -14.93
C ALA A 63 2.45 -23.82 -13.83
N ASP A 64 1.65 -23.71 -12.75
CA ASP A 64 1.65 -24.66 -11.63
C ASP A 64 0.28 -24.62 -10.91
N PRO A 65 -0.73 -25.39 -11.39
CA PRO A 65 -2.11 -25.35 -10.94
C PRO A 65 -2.31 -26.14 -9.63
N HIS A 66 -1.53 -25.79 -8.61
CA HIS A 66 -1.60 -26.40 -7.29
C HIS A 66 -1.98 -25.36 -6.24
N ALA A 67 -3.21 -25.49 -5.70
CA ALA A 67 -3.83 -24.51 -4.81
C ALA A 67 -2.95 -24.08 -3.63
N TRP A 68 -2.35 -25.03 -2.90
CA TRP A 68 -1.56 -24.70 -1.71
C TRP A 68 -0.29 -23.92 -2.05
N ARG A 69 0.45 -24.35 -3.08
CA ARG A 69 1.66 -23.67 -3.57
C ARG A 69 1.32 -22.29 -4.11
N PHE A 70 0.20 -22.18 -4.81
CA PHE A 70 -0.29 -20.92 -5.34
C PHE A 70 -0.60 -19.90 -4.24
N VAL A 71 -1.27 -20.32 -3.16
CA VAL A 71 -1.55 -19.47 -2.00
C VAL A 71 -0.27 -19.14 -1.25
N ALA A 72 0.58 -20.14 -0.96
CA ALA A 72 1.84 -19.94 -0.25
C ALA A 72 2.75 -18.90 -0.93
N ARG A 73 2.89 -18.97 -2.26
CA ARG A 73 3.65 -17.98 -3.05
C ARG A 73 3.14 -16.54 -2.86
N ARG A 74 1.83 -16.36 -2.67
CA ARG A 74 1.21 -15.03 -2.49
C ARG A 74 1.36 -14.53 -1.07
N VAL A 75 1.15 -15.40 -0.08
CA VAL A 75 1.36 -15.06 1.33
C VAL A 75 2.81 -14.64 1.55
N LEU A 76 3.77 -15.44 1.07
CA LEU A 76 5.20 -15.12 1.17
C LEU A 76 5.61 -13.86 0.39
N ARG A 77 4.82 -13.43 -0.59
CA ARG A 77 5.04 -12.19 -1.33
C ARG A 77 4.48 -10.96 -0.61
N ILE A 78 3.31 -11.07 0.03
CA ILE A 78 2.59 -9.92 0.60
C ILE A 78 2.96 -9.69 2.07
N TRP A 79 3.03 -10.75 2.88
CA TRP A 79 3.17 -10.62 4.35
C TRP A 79 4.49 -10.00 4.79
N PRO A 80 5.67 -10.33 4.21
CA PRO A 80 6.92 -9.71 4.63
C PRO A 80 6.91 -8.18 4.44
N ALA A 81 6.43 -7.72 3.29
CA ALA A 81 6.32 -6.29 3.01
C ALA A 81 5.30 -5.60 3.92
N LEU A 82 4.15 -6.24 4.17
CA LEU A 82 3.14 -5.75 5.09
C LEU A 82 3.67 -5.60 6.52
N ILE A 83 4.38 -6.62 7.04
CA ILE A 83 4.97 -6.58 8.38
C ILE A 83 5.95 -5.41 8.49
N VAL A 84 6.87 -5.28 7.52
CA VAL A 84 7.86 -4.20 7.52
C VAL A 84 7.16 -2.84 7.45
N ALA A 85 6.20 -2.66 6.55
CA ALA A 85 5.47 -1.41 6.43
C ALA A 85 4.71 -1.05 7.71
N THR A 86 3.99 -2.00 8.32
CA THR A 86 3.24 -1.77 9.56
C THR A 86 4.18 -1.42 10.72
N VAL A 87 5.29 -2.13 10.88
CA VAL A 87 6.28 -1.87 11.93
C VAL A 87 6.95 -0.52 11.73
N VAL A 88 7.40 -0.21 10.52
CA VAL A 88 8.06 1.07 10.20
C VAL A 88 7.09 2.22 10.39
N CYS A 89 5.84 2.11 9.93
CA CYS A 89 4.84 3.16 10.13
C CYS A 89 4.50 3.37 11.61
N ALA A 90 4.24 2.31 12.38
CA ALA A 90 3.81 2.44 13.77
C ALA A 90 4.94 2.80 14.74
N LEU A 91 6.14 2.25 14.55
CA LEU A 91 7.22 2.35 15.55
C LEU A 91 8.32 3.33 15.17
N VAL A 92 8.41 3.72 13.89
CA VAL A 92 9.46 4.63 13.40
C VAL A 92 8.84 5.92 12.88
N LEU A 93 8.03 5.87 11.82
CA LEU A 93 7.49 7.07 11.19
C LEU A 93 6.47 7.78 12.09
N GLY A 94 5.53 7.04 12.66
CA GLY A 94 4.49 7.54 13.54
C GLY A 94 5.00 8.45 14.66
N PRO A 95 5.91 8.00 15.55
CA PRO A 95 6.44 8.87 16.60
C PRO A 95 7.32 10.01 16.08
N LEU A 96 7.89 9.92 14.87
CA LEU A 96 8.67 11.00 14.26
C LEU A 96 7.80 12.14 13.72
N VAL A 97 6.59 11.83 13.26
CA VAL A 97 5.67 12.83 12.66
C VAL A 97 4.47 13.15 13.54
N SER A 98 4.33 12.50 14.70
CA SER A 98 3.24 12.74 15.65
C SER A 98 3.41 14.09 16.37
N THR A 99 2.29 14.76 16.65
CA THR A 99 2.21 15.94 17.51
C THR A 99 2.36 15.62 19.00
N LEU A 100 2.27 14.34 19.39
CA LEU A 100 2.35 13.91 20.78
C LEU A 100 3.80 13.73 21.26
N PRO A 101 4.06 13.94 22.56
CA PRO A 101 5.30 13.48 23.18
C PRO A 101 5.47 11.96 22.97
N MET A 102 6.70 11.53 22.67
CA MET A 102 7.00 10.13 22.33
C MET A 102 6.54 9.14 23.42
N ALA A 103 6.60 9.53 24.70
CA ALA A 103 6.10 8.71 25.80
C ALA A 103 4.58 8.49 25.75
N ASP A 104 3.82 9.51 25.38
CA ASP A 104 2.36 9.45 25.29
C ASP A 104 1.92 8.69 24.03
N TYR A 105 2.66 8.84 22.93
CA TYR A 105 2.48 8.06 21.71
C TYR A 105 2.53 6.54 21.97
N PHE A 106 3.58 6.06 22.65
CA PHE A 106 3.71 4.63 22.96
C PHE A 106 2.77 4.14 24.09
N ARG A 107 2.22 5.04 24.91
CA ARG A 107 1.17 4.69 25.87
C ARG A 107 -0.21 4.57 25.23
N SER A 108 -0.41 5.19 24.07
CA SER A 108 -1.68 5.13 23.37
C SER A 108 -2.01 3.73 22.88
N ARG A 109 -3.23 3.26 23.17
CA ARG A 109 -3.76 1.99 22.63
C ARG A 109 -3.84 1.99 21.10
N GLN A 110 -4.00 3.17 20.49
CA GLN A 110 -4.15 3.32 19.05
C GLN A 110 -2.88 2.91 18.29
N THR A 111 -1.69 3.19 18.86
CA THR A 111 -0.40 2.77 18.30
C THR A 111 -0.34 1.26 18.10
N TYR A 112 -0.83 0.49 19.09
CA TYR A 112 -0.89 -0.96 19.01
C TYR A 112 -2.06 -1.47 18.18
N ALA A 113 -3.17 -0.72 18.13
CA ALA A 113 -4.30 -1.04 17.28
C ALA A 113 -3.91 -1.05 15.79
N TYR A 114 -2.93 -0.25 15.38
CA TYR A 114 -2.41 -0.22 14.01
C TYR A 114 -1.86 -1.57 13.51
N PHE A 115 -1.43 -2.47 14.41
CA PHE A 115 -1.00 -3.82 14.04
C PHE A 115 -2.14 -4.74 13.57
N SER A 116 -3.40 -4.29 13.65
CA SER A 116 -4.56 -4.94 13.03
C SER A 116 -4.37 -5.18 11.52
N TRP A 117 -3.54 -4.37 10.86
CA TRP A 117 -3.14 -4.55 9.46
C TRP A 117 -2.53 -5.92 9.18
N LEU A 118 -1.82 -6.53 10.14
CA LEU A 118 -1.26 -7.89 9.99
C LEU A 118 -2.34 -8.97 9.84
N ARG A 119 -3.58 -8.65 10.24
CA ARG A 119 -4.78 -9.47 10.07
C ARG A 119 -5.66 -8.99 8.92
N VAL A 120 -5.17 -8.05 8.11
CA VAL A 120 -5.91 -7.42 7.00
C VAL A 120 -7.17 -6.68 7.49
N ILE A 121 -7.14 -6.18 8.72
CA ILE A 121 -8.18 -5.32 9.28
C ILE A 121 -7.63 -3.90 9.23
N PRO A 122 -8.14 -3.02 8.36
CA PRO A 122 -7.56 -1.71 8.18
C PRO A 122 -7.77 -0.84 9.42
N THR A 123 -6.71 -0.16 9.85
CA THR A 123 -6.78 0.91 10.86
C THR A 123 -5.93 2.04 10.34
N TYR A 124 -6.57 3.15 9.98
CA TYR A 124 -5.91 4.23 9.23
C TYR A 124 -5.22 5.24 10.14
N ASP A 125 -5.62 5.30 11.40
CA ASP A 125 -5.21 6.35 12.32
C ASP A 125 -4.06 5.91 13.23
N LEU A 126 -3.05 6.77 13.32
CA LEU A 126 -2.02 6.75 14.36
C LEU A 126 -2.17 8.01 15.23
N PRO A 127 -1.91 7.91 16.55
CA PRO A 127 -2.19 9.02 17.46
C PRO A 127 -1.27 10.22 17.16
N GLY A 128 -1.87 11.41 17.01
CA GLY A 128 -1.15 12.64 16.72
C GLY A 128 -0.61 12.80 15.30
N VAL A 129 -0.90 11.90 14.35
CA VAL A 129 -0.26 11.95 13.01
C VAL A 129 -1.05 12.80 11.99
N PHE A 130 -2.38 12.71 11.98
CA PHE A 130 -3.23 13.36 10.97
C PHE A 130 -4.34 14.23 11.60
N GLU A 131 -4.14 14.76 12.80
CA GLU A 131 -5.17 15.47 13.58
C GLU A 131 -5.79 16.71 12.91
N HIS A 132 -5.11 17.26 11.90
CA HIS A 132 -5.52 18.48 11.21
C HIS A 132 -5.79 18.28 9.71
N LEU A 133 -5.77 17.03 9.24
CA LEU A 133 -5.96 16.71 7.83
C LEU A 133 -7.32 16.02 7.62
N PRO A 134 -8.02 16.34 6.51
CA PRO A 134 -9.40 15.90 6.28
C PRO A 134 -9.57 14.41 5.96
N PHE A 135 -8.48 13.62 5.87
CA PHE A 135 -8.41 12.21 5.49
C PHE A 135 -8.88 11.88 4.07
#